data_AF-A0A2S5J0R5-F1
#
_entry.id   AF-A0A2S5J0R5-F1
#
_cell.length_a   1.000
_cell.length_b   1.000
_cell.length_c   1.000
_cell.angle_alpha   90.00
_cell.angle_beta   90.00
_cell.angle_gamma   90.00
#
_symmetry.space_group_name_H-M   'P 1'
#
loop_
_entity.id
_entity.type
_entity.pdbx_description
1 polymer ?
#
loop_
_entity_poly.entity_id
_entity_poly.type
_entity_poly.pdbx_seq_one_letter_code
_entity_poly.pdbx_strand_id
1 'polypeptide(L)' 'MAQKSSFVHRFMSATSKLQMFFGPAAQGTTAGSVVYRNDAAQQGRQHELEQWQVVRNADGSTYLTTRTPE' A
#
# COMPACT_ATOMS: atom_id res chain seq x y z
N MET A 1 36.49 -21.26 19.80
CA MET A 1 35.13 -21.77 19.55
C MET A 1 34.14 -20.64 19.80
N ALA A 2 33.66 -19.99 18.75
CA ALA A 2 32.99 -18.68 18.84
C ALA A 2 31.56 -18.80 19.42
N GLN A 3 31.42 -18.52 20.71
CA GLN A 3 30.14 -18.39 21.41
C GLN A 3 29.48 -17.04 21.04
N LYS A 4 28.91 -16.93 19.84
CA LYS A 4 28.17 -15.72 19.40
C LYS A 4 26.97 -16.04 18.50
N SER A 5 26.36 -17.21 18.68
CA SER A 5 25.27 -17.72 17.83
C SER A 5 23.86 -17.55 18.41
N SER A 6 23.69 -17.17 19.69
CA SER A 6 22.36 -17.26 20.33
C SER A 6 21.36 -16.18 19.88
N PHE A 7 21.76 -14.91 19.86
CA PHE A 7 20.81 -13.83 19.59
C PHE A 7 20.40 -13.74 18.13
N VAL A 8 21.37 -13.81 17.21
CA VAL A 8 21.13 -13.75 15.76
C VAL A 8 20.27 -14.93 15.30
N HIS A 9 20.53 -16.13 15.81
CA HIS A 9 19.74 -17.32 15.48
C HIS A 9 18.29 -17.23 16.01
N ARG A 10 18.09 -16.69 17.22
CA ARG A 10 16.75 -16.45 17.77
C ARG A 10 16.00 -15.38 16.96
N PHE A 11 16.69 -14.32 16.54
CA PHE A 11 16.08 -13.29 15.70
C PHE A 11 15.65 -13.83 14.34
N MET A 12 16.53 -14.57 13.64
CA MET A 12 16.23 -15.18 12.34
C MET A 12 15.09 -16.19 12.41
N SER A 13 15.04 -17.01 13.46
CA SER A 13 13.94 -17.96 13.65
C SER A 13 12.60 -17.27 13.98
N ALA A 14 12.62 -16.16 14.72
CA ALA A 14 11.42 -15.36 14.98
C ALA A 14 10.88 -14.69 13.70
N THR A 15 11.76 -14.09 12.89
CA THR A 15 11.35 -13.48 11.61
C THR A 15 10.86 -14.51 10.61
N SER A 16 11.48 -15.69 10.56
CA SER A 16 11.01 -16.81 9.73
C SER A 16 9.62 -17.31 10.15
N LYS A 17 9.31 -17.36 11.44
CA LYS A 17 7.97 -17.70 11.93
C LYS A 17 6.94 -16.62 11.57
N LEU A 18 7.29 -15.34 11.68
CA LEU A 18 6.39 -14.25 11.28
C LEU A 18 6.04 -14.32 9.80
N GLN A 19 7.00 -14.65 8.93
CA GLN A 19 6.74 -14.88 7.50
C GLN A 19 5.71 -16.00 7.25
N MET A 20 5.65 -17.03 8.10
CA MET A 20 4.64 -18.10 7.97
C MET A 20 3.21 -17.57 8.23
N PHE A 21 3.05 -16.56 9.09
CA PHE A 21 1.75 -15.96 9.39
C PHE A 21 1.36 -14.85 8.40
N PHE A 22 2.32 -14.03 7.98
CA PHE A 22 2.06 -12.93 7.04
C PHE A 22 2.14 -13.35 5.56
N GLY A 23 2.62 -14.57 5.29
CA GLY A 23 2.89 -15.04 3.93
C GLY A 23 4.20 -14.47 3.36
N PRO A 24 4.62 -14.93 2.16
CA PRO A 24 5.75 -14.34 1.47
C PRO A 24 5.49 -12.85 1.22
N ALA A 25 6.52 -12.02 1.40
CA ALA A 25 6.44 -10.60 1.05
C ALA A 25 5.89 -10.47 -0.38
N ALA A 26 4.97 -9.54 -0.61
CA ALA A 26 4.34 -9.37 -1.90
C ALA A 26 5.41 -9.13 -2.99
N GLN A 27 5.69 -10.17 -3.78
CA GLN A 27 6.56 -10.09 -4.95
C GLN A 27 5.74 -9.54 -6.12
N GLY A 28 5.19 -8.34 -5.92
CA GLY A 28 4.56 -7.60 -7.00
C GLY A 28 5.60 -7.32 -8.08
N THR A 29 5.29 -7.65 -9.32
CA THR A 29 6.20 -7.37 -10.44
C THR A 29 6.08 -5.89 -10.77
N THR A 30 7.20 -5.16 -10.87
CA THR A 30 7.20 -3.75 -11.33
C THR A 30 6.98 -3.63 -12.85
N ALA A 31 7.09 -4.75 -13.58
CA ALA A 31 6.99 -4.82 -15.04
C ALA A 31 5.63 -5.35 -15.55
N GLY A 32 4.72 -5.71 -14.63
CA GLY A 32 3.42 -6.28 -14.95
C GLY A 32 2.40 -5.20 -15.25
N SER A 33 1.41 -5.52 -16.10
CA SER A 33 0.29 -4.61 -16.34
C SER A 33 -0.49 -4.39 -15.03
N VAL A 34 -0.81 -3.13 -14.74
CA VAL A 34 -1.70 -2.78 -13.63
C VAL A 34 -3.09 -3.34 -13.97
N VAL A 35 -3.44 -4.48 -13.37
CA VAL A 35 -4.77 -5.07 -13.52
C VAL A 35 -5.70 -4.38 -12.55
N TYR A 36 -6.57 -3.52 -13.06
CA TYR A 36 -7.68 -2.96 -12.31
C TYR A 36 -8.71 -4.07 -12.06
N ARG A 37 -8.73 -4.64 -10.86
CA ARG A 37 -9.76 -5.59 -10.46
C ARG A 37 -10.96 -4.81 -9.93
N ASN A 38 -12.10 -4.93 -10.59
CA ASN A 38 -13.34 -4.28 -10.19
C ASN A 38 -13.96 -5.01 -8.98
N ASP A 39 -13.22 -4.99 -7.87
CA ASP A 39 -13.61 -5.60 -6.61
C ASP A 39 -14.36 -4.56 -5.76
N ALA A 40 -15.21 -4.99 -4.83
CA ALA A 40 -15.98 -4.09 -3.95
C ALA A 40 -15.09 -3.07 -3.20
N ALA A 41 -13.86 -3.46 -2.83
CA ALA A 41 -12.90 -2.56 -2.21
C ALA A 41 -12.39 -1.47 -3.17
N GLN A 42 -12.25 -1.77 -4.46
CA GLN A 42 -11.88 -0.76 -5.46
C GLN A 42 -13.05 0.18 -5.75
N GLN A 43 -14.28 -0.35 -5.78
CA GLN A 43 -15.48 0.47 -5.90
C GLN A 43 -15.57 1.45 -4.73
N GLY A 44 -15.39 1.01 -3.48
CA GLY A 44 -15.41 1.90 -2.31
C GLY A 44 -14.40 3.05 -2.42
N ARG A 45 -13.16 2.75 -2.82
CA ARG A 45 -12.14 3.78 -3.07
C ARG A 45 -12.50 4.73 -4.21
N GLN A 46 -13.13 4.22 -5.27
CA GLN A 46 -13.57 5.05 -6.39
C GLN A 46 -14.67 6.04 -5.95
N HIS A 47 -15.63 5.57 -5.16
CA HIS A 47 -16.68 6.42 -4.57
C HIS A 47 -16.09 7.48 -3.63
N GLU A 48 -15.07 7.14 -2.84
CA GLU A 48 -14.37 8.11 -1.99
C GLU A 48 -13.65 9.19 -2.82
N LEU A 49 -13.00 8.80 -3.93
CA LEU A 49 -12.33 9.74 -4.83
C LEU A 49 -13.32 10.68 -5.55
N GLU A 50 -14.52 10.19 -5.86
CA GLU A 50 -15.58 11.00 -6.50
C GLU A 50 -16.08 12.15 -5.62
N GLN A 51 -15.80 12.12 -4.32
CA GLN A 51 -16.16 13.19 -3.39
C GLN A 51 -15.23 14.42 -3.52
N TRP A 52 -14.10 14.27 -4.21
CA TRP A 52 -13.09 15.31 -4.35
C TRP A 52 -13.12 15.94 -5.74
N GLN A 53 -12.90 17.25 -5.79
CA GLN A 53 -12.71 18.02 -7.01
C GLN A 53 -11.31 18.64 -7.02
N VAL A 54 -10.62 18.46 -8.14
CA VAL A 54 -9.30 19.07 -8.37
C VAL A 54 -9.52 20.48 -8.91
N VAL A 55 -9.04 21.49 -8.18
CA VAL A 55 -9.04 22.88 -8.62
C VAL A 55 -7.62 23.23 -9.06
N ARG A 56 -7.49 23.70 -10.30
CA ARG A 56 -6.25 24.21 -10.86
C ARG A 56 -6.38 25.72 -11.04
N ASN A 57 -5.52 26.45 -10.36
CA ASN A 57 -5.45 27.89 -10.45
C ASN A 57 -4.55 28.31 -11.62
N ALA A 58 -4.74 29.54 -12.10
CA ALA A 58 -3.95 30.09 -13.20
C ALA A 58 -2.47 30.31 -12.83
N ASP A 59 -2.15 30.36 -11.54
CA ASP A 59 -0.78 30.44 -11.00
C ASP A 59 -0.04 29.09 -11.03
N GLY A 60 -0.69 28.02 -11.48
CA GLY A 60 -0.14 26.66 -11.52
C GLY A 60 -0.32 25.86 -10.23
N SER A 61 -0.88 26.44 -9.17
CA SER A 61 -1.20 25.72 -7.95
C SER A 61 -2.40 24.78 -8.16
N THR A 62 -2.35 23.61 -7.52
CA THR A 62 -3.40 22.59 -7.60
C THR A 62 -3.81 22.18 -6.19
N TYR A 63 -5.10 22.28 -5.89
CA TYR A 63 -5.66 21.90 -4.59
C TYR A 63 -6.87 20.99 -4.77
N LEU A 64 -7.19 20.25 -3.70
CA LEU A 64 -8.37 19.40 -3.62
C LEU A 64 -9.42 20.10 -2.76
N THR A 65 -10.64 20.19 -3.28
CA THR A 65 -11.80 20.62 -2.51
C THR A 65 -12.84 19.51 -2.49
N THR A 66 -13.63 19.41 -1.42
CA THR A 66 -14.80 18.55 -1.41
C THR A 66 -15.82 19.08 -2.42
N ARG A 67 -16.51 18.21 -3.14
CA ARG A 67 -17.68 18.59 -3.93
C ARG A 67 -18.79 19.03 -2.98
N THR A 68 -19.07 20.33 -2.93
CA THR A 68 -20.22 20.85 -2.19
C THR A 68 -21.49 20.35 -2.88
N PRO A 69 -22.44 19.71 -2.18
CA PRO A 69 -23.77 19.51 -2.74
C PRO A 69 -24.43 20.88 -2.87
N GLU A 70 -24.92 21.20 -4.08
CA GLU A 70 -25.76 22.37 -4.37
C GLU A 70 -27.04 22.36 -3.52
#